data_AF-A0A4Y2Q8D1-F1
#
_entry.id   AF-A0A4Y2Q8D1-F1
#
_cell.length_a   1.000
_cell.length_b   1.000
_cell.length_c   1.000
_cell.angle_alpha   90.00
_cell.angle_beta   90.00
_cell.angle_gamma   90.00
#
_symmetry.space_group_name_H-M   'P 1'
#
loop_
_entity.id
_entity.type
_entity.pdbx_description
1 polymer ?
#
loop_
_entity_poly.entity_id
_entity_poly.type
_entity_poly.pdbx_seq_one_letter_code
_entity_poly.pdbx_strand_id
1 'polypeptide(L)'
;MHIYFIIAYEDSCHTTSREPGETVVYEAVDDIVSDDPHDRLTFPEEIPNSLAPTGMPPYKMNLKSGCIIMLLRNSAPTKGLCNGTRLIVTKLQRNIIETKSVGFENGETYFIPRIPLIPSDGNMPFKFKRKQLPVRLAYSMRINKAQGQTFGKMFIYWVFNSFFNDY
;
A
#
# COMPACT_ATOMS: atom_id res chain seq x y z
N MET A 1 22.71 -21.25 2.21
CA MET A 1 21.29 -21.24 2.64
C MET A 1 21.08 -19.99 3.50
N HIS A 2 20.49 -18.92 2.95
CA HIS A 2 20.20 -17.72 3.74
C HIS A 2 18.81 -17.87 4.36
N ILE A 3 18.77 -17.97 5.69
CA ILE A 3 17.54 -17.95 6.47
C ILE A 3 17.11 -16.49 6.60
N TYR A 4 15.93 -16.15 6.08
CA TYR A 4 15.33 -14.85 6.30
C TYR A 4 14.22 -14.99 7.33
N PHE A 5 14.37 -14.27 8.44
CA PHE A 5 13.29 -14.14 9.40
C PHE A 5 12.39 -12.97 8.99
N ILE A 6 11.09 -13.24 8.92
CA ILE A 6 10.08 -12.25 8.58
C ILE A 6 9.16 -12.07 9.77
N ILE A 7 8.96 -10.80 10.13
CA ILE A 7 7.92 -10.36 11.05
C ILE A 7 6.71 -10.07 10.20
N ALA A 8 5.61 -10.74 10.50
CA ALA A 8 4.30 -10.41 9.96
C ALA A 8 3.42 -9.88 11.08
N TYR A 9 2.55 -8.94 10.71
CA TYR A 9 1.57 -8.35 11.60
C TYR A 9 0.29 -9.19 11.50
N GLU A 10 -0.27 -9.60 12.63
CA GLU A 10 -1.67 -10.04 12.66
C GLU A 10 -2.49 -8.87 12.15
N ASP A 11 -3.26 -9.11 11.07
CA ASP A 11 -4.14 -8.15 10.39
C ASP A 11 -3.83 -6.71 10.76
N SER A 12 -3.04 -6.00 9.94
CA SER A 12 -2.57 -4.63 10.20
C SER A 12 -3.67 -3.58 10.55
N CYS A 13 -4.95 -3.98 10.56
CA CYS A 13 -6.09 -3.25 11.09
C CYS A 13 -6.66 -3.71 12.47
N HIS A 14 -6.36 -4.92 12.98
CA HIS A 14 -7.01 -5.49 14.18
C HIS A 14 -6.22 -5.36 15.49
N THR A 15 -4.89 -5.27 15.50
CA THR A 15 -4.13 -5.34 16.78
C THR A 15 -2.95 -4.38 16.87
N THR A 16 -3.24 -3.10 17.11
CA THR A 16 -2.42 -2.25 17.99
C THR A 16 -3.24 -1.95 19.23
N SER A 17 -2.90 -2.63 20.34
CA SER A 17 -3.58 -2.51 21.63
C SER A 17 -3.31 -1.19 22.37
N ARG A 18 -3.19 -0.07 21.64
CA ARG A 18 -3.03 1.26 22.23
C ARG A 18 -3.88 2.38 21.65
N GLU A 19 -4.63 2.17 20.56
CA GLU A 19 -5.65 3.14 20.14
C GLU A 19 -6.79 2.40 19.39
N PRO A 20 -8.05 2.46 19.85
CA PRO A 20 -9.21 2.02 19.08
C PRO A 20 -9.48 3.02 17.96
N GLY A 21 -8.58 3.11 16.97
CA GLY A 21 -8.80 3.89 15.76
C GLY A 21 -9.83 3.19 14.87
N GLU A 22 -10.80 3.95 14.39
CA GLU A 22 -11.77 3.51 13.37
C GLU A 22 -11.04 3.16 12.06
N THR A 23 -11.38 2.02 11.47
CA THR A 23 -10.88 1.64 10.14
C THR A 23 -11.51 2.57 9.11
N VAL A 24 -10.68 3.26 8.33
CA VAL A 24 -11.14 4.11 7.23
C VAL A 24 -10.99 3.34 5.92
N VAL A 25 -12.08 3.32 5.16
CA VAL A 25 -12.14 2.69 3.84
C VAL A 25 -11.83 3.74 2.78
N TYR A 26 -10.80 3.49 1.96
CA TYR A 26 -10.47 4.26 0.78
C TYR A 26 -10.92 3.51 -0.46
N GLU A 27 -12.02 3.95 -1.06
CA GLU A 27 -12.50 3.45 -2.35
C GLU A 27 -11.87 4.28 -3.48
N ALA A 28 -11.35 3.60 -4.49
CA ALA A 28 -10.74 4.21 -5.66
C ALA A 28 -11.80 4.75 -6.62
N VAL A 29 -11.35 5.54 -7.59
CA VAL A 29 -12.17 5.93 -8.73
C VAL A 29 -11.46 5.42 -9.96
N ASP A 30 -12.11 4.52 -10.69
CA ASP A 30 -11.59 3.95 -11.92
C ASP A 30 -12.28 4.61 -13.12
N ASP A 31 -11.49 4.90 -14.14
CA ASP A 31 -11.96 5.49 -15.39
C ASP A 31 -11.34 4.73 -16.56
N ILE A 32 -12.16 4.26 -17.49
CA ILE A 32 -11.67 3.72 -18.77
C ILE A 32 -11.03 4.85 -19.56
N VAL A 33 -9.83 4.59 -20.08
CA VAL A 33 -9.07 5.49 -20.95
C VAL A 33 -9.20 4.96 -22.37
N SER A 34 -10.29 5.35 -23.03
CA SER A 34 -10.54 5.08 -24.45
C SER A 34 -11.20 6.30 -25.10
N ASP A 35 -10.86 6.52 -26.37
CA ASP A 35 -11.49 7.52 -27.23
C ASP A 35 -12.79 6.98 -27.87
N ASP A 36 -13.05 5.68 -27.80
CA ASP A 36 -14.28 5.05 -28.28
C ASP A 36 -15.37 5.07 -27.18
N PRO A 37 -16.50 5.78 -27.39
CA PRO A 37 -17.62 5.77 -26.46
C PRO A 37 -18.23 4.38 -26.22
N HIS A 38 -18.07 3.44 -27.17
CA HIS A 38 -18.62 2.09 -27.08
C HIS A 38 -17.87 1.22 -26.05
N ASP A 39 -16.61 1.52 -25.76
CA ASP A 39 -15.82 0.78 -24.76
C ASP A 39 -16.39 0.94 -23.34
N ARG A 40 -16.96 2.11 -23.01
CA ARG A 40 -17.64 2.33 -21.72
C ARG A 40 -18.92 1.52 -21.57
N LEU A 41 -19.57 1.17 -22.68
CA LEU A 41 -20.75 0.30 -22.69
C LEU A 41 -20.33 -1.18 -22.67
N THR A 42 -19.17 -1.49 -23.24
CA THR A 42 -18.65 -2.86 -23.37
C THR A 42 -18.02 -3.35 -22.06
N PHE A 43 -17.35 -2.47 -21.31
CA PHE A 43 -16.70 -2.79 -20.04
C PHE A 43 -17.40 -2.06 -18.90
N PRO A 44 -18.32 -2.70 -18.17
CA PRO A 44 -18.97 -2.07 -17.03
C PRO A 44 -17.97 -1.84 -15.89
N GLU A 45 -18.25 -0.86 -15.02
CA GLU A 45 -17.30 -0.33 -14.02
C GLU A 45 -16.80 -1.40 -13.03
N GLU A 46 -17.57 -2.47 -12.82
CA GLU A 46 -17.20 -3.58 -11.95
C GLU A 46 -15.94 -4.32 -12.44
N ILE A 47 -15.68 -4.33 -13.76
CA ILE A 47 -14.50 -4.98 -14.33
C ILE A 47 -13.22 -4.25 -13.88
N PRO A 48 -12.99 -2.95 -14.18
CA PRO A 48 -11.89 -2.17 -13.61
C PRO A 48 -11.77 -2.32 -12.09
N ASN A 49 -12.89 -2.21 -11.36
CA ASN A 49 -12.90 -2.21 -9.89
C ASN A 49 -12.40 -3.55 -9.31
N SER A 50 -12.63 -4.67 -10.00
CA SER A 50 -12.17 -6.00 -9.59
C SER A 50 -10.68 -6.26 -9.86
N LEU A 51 -10.05 -5.43 -10.71
CA LEU A 51 -8.67 -5.61 -11.14
C LEU A 51 -7.69 -4.96 -10.17
N ALA A 52 -6.61 -5.68 -9.86
CA ALA A 52 -5.46 -5.15 -9.11
C ALA A 52 -4.16 -5.61 -9.76
N PRO A 53 -3.83 -5.10 -10.97
CA PRO A 53 -2.61 -5.49 -11.67
C PRO A 53 -1.36 -5.07 -10.88
N THR A 54 -0.23 -5.68 -11.20
CA THR A 54 1.02 -5.48 -10.47
C THR A 54 1.39 -4.00 -10.39
N GLY A 55 1.65 -3.51 -9.18
CA GLY A 55 2.01 -2.11 -8.94
C GLY A 55 0.83 -1.13 -8.88
N MET A 56 -0.42 -1.60 -8.96
CA MET A 56 -1.61 -0.80 -8.66
C MET A 56 -2.10 -1.03 -7.23
N PRO A 57 -2.59 0.02 -6.54
CA PRO A 57 -3.28 -0.14 -5.28
C PRO A 57 -4.62 -0.84 -5.50
N PRO A 58 -5.13 -1.57 -4.49
CA PRO A 58 -6.45 -2.19 -4.57
C PRO A 58 -7.54 -1.12 -4.70
N TYR A 59 -8.65 -1.47 -5.36
CA TYR A 59 -9.79 -0.56 -5.51
C TYR A 59 -10.32 -0.13 -4.13
N LYS A 60 -10.55 -1.09 -3.24
CA LYS A 60 -10.94 -0.86 -1.87
C LYS A 60 -9.77 -1.13 -0.94
N MET A 61 -9.36 -0.13 -0.16
CA MET A 61 -8.24 -0.25 0.78
C MET A 61 -8.69 0.15 2.18
N ASN A 62 -8.53 -0.74 3.15
CA ASN A 62 -8.84 -0.48 4.55
C ASN A 62 -7.56 -0.03 5.26
N LEU A 63 -7.57 1.16 5.86
CA LEU A 63 -6.43 1.69 6.61
C LEU A 63 -6.84 2.07 8.03
N LYS A 64 -5.89 2.02 8.95
CA LYS A 64 -6.04 2.48 10.33
C LYS A 64 -4.80 3.27 10.75
N SER A 65 -4.96 4.24 11.66
CA SER A 65 -3.78 4.89 12.23
C SER A 65 -2.89 3.85 12.94
N GLY A 66 -1.58 3.97 12.76
CA GLY A 66 -0.57 3.03 13.23
C GLY A 66 -0.28 1.86 12.29
N CYS A 67 -1.06 1.65 11.21
CA CYS A 67 -0.74 0.59 10.26
C CYS A 67 0.50 0.93 9.43
N ILE A 68 1.26 -0.11 9.06
CA ILE A 68 2.40 0.04 8.17
C ILE A 68 1.95 -0.14 6.73
N ILE A 69 2.30 0.83 5.89
CA ILE A 69 2.04 0.83 4.46
C ILE A 69 3.35 0.84 3.69
N MET A 70 3.29 0.48 2.41
CA MET A 70 4.40 0.52 1.46
C MET A 70 4.03 1.39 0.28
N LEU A 71 4.91 2.32 -0.10
CA LEU A 71 4.76 3.14 -1.30
C LEU A 71 4.89 2.28 -2.56
N LEU A 72 4.03 2.54 -3.56
CA LEU A 72 4.02 1.88 -4.87
C LEU A 72 4.67 2.71 -5.98
N ARG A 73 4.96 3.99 -5.68
CA ARG A 73 5.55 4.95 -6.62
C ARG A 73 6.56 5.83 -5.90
N ASN A 74 7.53 6.31 -6.67
CA ASN A 74 8.46 7.33 -6.24
C ASN A 74 7.71 8.66 -6.10
N SER A 75 7.75 9.28 -4.92
CA SER A 75 7.15 10.59 -4.67
C SER A 75 8.21 11.65 -4.35
N ALA A 76 9.20 11.31 -3.53
CA ALA A 76 10.35 12.17 -3.22
C ALA A 76 11.61 11.32 -2.97
N PRO A 77 12.26 10.82 -4.03
CA PRO A 77 13.44 9.95 -3.91
C PRO A 77 14.59 10.57 -3.12
N THR A 78 14.78 11.89 -3.24
CA THR A 78 15.80 12.64 -2.50
C THR A 78 15.56 12.67 -0.99
N LYS A 79 14.32 12.41 -0.55
CA LYS A 79 13.92 12.27 0.86
C LYS A 79 13.73 10.79 1.27
N GLY A 80 14.13 9.84 0.43
CA GLY A 80 13.95 8.41 0.68
C GLY A 80 12.52 7.89 0.47
N LEU A 81 11.62 8.68 -0.12
CA LEU A 81 10.27 8.24 -0.49
C LEU A 81 10.26 7.63 -1.90
N CYS A 82 10.76 6.39 -1.97
CA CYS A 82 10.80 5.59 -3.17
C CYS A 82 9.74 4.48 -3.13
N ASN A 83 9.53 3.82 -4.27
CA ASN A 83 8.79 2.56 -4.31
C ASN A 83 9.40 1.56 -3.31
N GLY A 84 8.55 0.86 -2.57
CA GLY A 84 8.96 -0.08 -1.51
C GLY A 84 9.24 0.56 -0.15
N THR A 85 9.33 1.89 -0.05
CA THR A 85 9.51 2.57 1.24
C THR A 85 8.31 2.28 2.14
N ARG A 86 8.60 1.78 3.36
CA ARG A 86 7.58 1.49 4.37
C ARG A 86 7.39 2.70 5.28
N LEU A 87 6.13 3.05 5.54
CA LEU A 87 5.73 4.19 6.35
C LEU A 87 4.68 3.76 7.38
N ILE A 88 4.63 4.43 8.53
CA ILE A 88 3.58 4.27 9.53
C ILE A 88 2.56 5.38 9.32
N VAL A 89 1.28 5.04 9.22
CA VAL A 89 0.19 6.02 9.14
C VAL A 89 0.02 6.69 10.51
N THR A 90 0.06 8.02 10.55
CA THR A 90 -0.22 8.79 11.78
C THR A 90 -1.62 9.39 11.76
N LYS A 91 -2.08 9.85 10.60
CA LYS A 91 -3.40 10.47 10.42
C LYS A 91 -4.01 10.10 9.07
N LEU A 92 -5.32 9.84 9.10
CA LEU A 92 -6.12 9.50 7.93
C LEU A 92 -7.03 10.68 7.58
N GLN A 93 -6.98 11.15 6.34
CA GLN A 93 -7.89 12.16 5.80
C GLN A 93 -8.36 11.73 4.42
N ARG A 94 -9.51 12.26 3.98
CA ARG A 94 -10.20 11.80 2.75
C ARG A 94 -9.32 11.65 1.51
N ASN A 95 -8.42 12.60 1.26
CA ASN A 95 -7.62 12.68 0.03
C ASN A 95 -6.11 12.60 0.25
N ILE A 96 -5.67 12.56 1.51
CA ILE A 96 -4.27 12.62 1.89
C ILE A 96 -4.09 11.88 3.21
N ILE A 97 -3.01 11.13 3.32
CA ILE A 97 -2.64 10.49 4.59
C ILE A 97 -1.34 11.09 5.09
N GLU A 98 -1.26 11.26 6.40
CA GLU A 98 -0.06 11.67 7.09
C GLU A 98 0.68 10.42 7.57
N THR A 99 1.99 10.41 7.37
CA THR A 99 2.83 9.25 7.61
C THR A 99 4.19 9.64 8.15
N LYS A 100 4.86 8.67 8.79
CA LYS A 100 6.26 8.80 9.21
C LYS A 100 7.08 7.61 8.72
N SER A 101 8.38 7.80 8.58
CA SER A 101 9.29 6.68 8.31
C SER A 101 9.27 5.65 9.43
N VAL A 102 9.19 4.37 9.04
CA VAL A 102 9.27 3.26 9.99
C VAL A 102 10.67 3.24 10.64
N GLY A 103 10.72 3.23 11.98
CA GLY A 103 11.97 3.17 12.75
C GLY A 103 12.58 4.52 13.16
N PHE A 104 11.93 5.64 12.85
CA PHE A 104 12.38 6.98 13.28
C PHE A 104 11.29 7.67 14.10
N GLU A 105 11.35 7.55 15.44
CA GLU A 105 10.32 8.09 16.35
C GLU A 105 10.16 9.62 16.25
N ASN A 106 11.26 10.35 16.03
CA ASN A 106 11.29 11.80 15.78
C ASN A 106 11.44 12.15 14.29
N GLY A 107 11.05 11.23 13.40
CA GLY A 107 11.24 11.37 11.95
C GLY A 107 10.40 12.47 11.30
N GLU A 108 10.83 12.89 10.12
CA GLU A 108 10.06 13.78 9.24
C GLU A 108 8.66 13.21 8.98
N THR A 109 7.69 14.12 8.89
CA THR A 109 6.31 13.79 8.54
C THR A 109 6.12 13.94 7.04
N TYR A 110 5.53 12.92 6.41
CA TYR A 110 5.29 12.88 4.98
C TYR A 110 3.79 12.80 4.70
N PHE A 111 3.36 13.55 3.69
CA PHE A 111 1.99 13.56 3.23
C PHE A 111 1.89 12.80 1.91
N ILE A 112 1.02 11.79 1.86
CA ILE A 112 0.81 10.97 0.68
C ILE A 112 -0.59 11.26 0.12
N PRO A 113 -0.68 11.99 -1.01
CA PRO A 113 -1.97 12.32 -1.62
C PRO A 113 -2.49 11.18 -2.51
N ARG A 114 -3.80 11.20 -2.79
CA ARG A 114 -4.39 10.38 -3.86
C ARG A 114 -3.93 10.89 -5.22
N ILE A 115 -3.39 10.00 -6.04
CA ILE A 115 -2.93 10.31 -7.40
C ILE A 115 -3.61 9.41 -8.44
N PRO A 116 -3.78 9.88 -9.69
CA PRO A 116 -4.16 8.99 -10.79
C PRO A 116 -2.98 8.06 -11.12
N LEU A 117 -3.28 6.78 -11.26
CA LEU A 117 -2.34 5.72 -11.61
C LEU A 117 -2.84 5.03 -12.86
N ILE A 118 -1.91 4.63 -13.73
CA ILE A 118 -2.20 3.85 -14.93
C ILE A 118 -1.47 2.51 -14.75
N PRO A 119 -2.12 1.36 -15.05
CA PRO A 119 -1.46 0.07 -15.01
C PRO A 119 -0.21 0.09 -15.90
N SER A 120 0.88 -0.51 -15.43
CA SER A 120 2.08 -0.68 -16.25
C SER A 120 1.90 -1.78 -17.31
N ASP A 121 1.02 -2.75 -17.06
CA ASP A 121 0.78 -3.88 -17.97
C ASP A 121 -0.04 -3.43 -19.20
N GLY A 122 0.61 -3.50 -20.37
CA GLY A 122 0.01 -3.19 -21.66
C GLY A 122 -0.87 -4.31 -22.25
N ASN A 123 -0.94 -5.47 -21.60
CA ASN A 123 -1.65 -6.66 -22.12
C ASN A 123 -3.14 -6.73 -21.75
N MET A 124 -3.70 -5.66 -21.18
CA MET A 124 -5.13 -5.59 -20.91
C MET A 124 -5.93 -5.23 -22.17
N PRO A 125 -7.12 -5.80 -22.36
CA PRO A 125 -7.96 -5.53 -23.53
C PRO A 125 -8.47 -4.08 -23.60
N PHE A 126 -8.36 -3.34 -22.49
CA PHE A 126 -8.65 -1.92 -22.39
C PHE A 126 -7.65 -1.25 -21.46
N LYS A 127 -7.48 0.07 -21.61
CA LYS A 127 -6.70 0.88 -20.68
C LYS A 127 -7.65 1.55 -19.70
N PHE A 128 -7.24 1.62 -18.44
CA PHE A 128 -7.96 2.39 -17.43
C PHE A 128 -6.98 3.15 -16.53
N LYS A 129 -7.47 4.15 -15.83
CA LYS A 129 -6.74 4.89 -14.79
C LYS A 129 -7.48 4.72 -13.47
N ARG A 130 -6.73 4.60 -12.38
CA ARG A 130 -7.23 4.49 -11.01
C ARG A 130 -6.76 5.67 -10.18
N LYS A 131 -7.68 6.47 -9.62
CA LYS A 131 -7.34 7.54 -8.67
C LYS A 131 -7.38 7.03 -7.24
N GLN A 132 -6.21 6.79 -6.65
CA GLN A 132 -6.07 6.21 -5.31
C GLN A 132 -4.77 6.66 -4.63
N LEU A 133 -4.64 6.41 -3.33
CA LEU A 133 -3.36 6.54 -2.63
C LEU A 133 -2.34 5.55 -3.24
N PRO A 134 -1.11 5.96 -3.56
CA PRO A 134 -0.10 5.11 -4.18
C PRO A 134 0.60 4.21 -3.14
N VAL A 135 -0.19 3.48 -2.35
CA VAL A 135 0.29 2.65 -1.23
C VAL A 135 -0.44 1.32 -1.18
N ARG A 136 0.16 0.34 -0.52
CA ARG A 136 -0.48 -0.92 -0.10
C ARG A 136 -0.18 -1.21 1.37
N LEU A 137 -1.03 -1.97 2.04
CA LEU A 137 -0.71 -2.48 3.38
C LEU A 137 0.56 -3.35 3.34
N ALA A 138 1.46 -3.12 4.28
CA ALA A 138 2.69 -3.88 4.43
C ALA A 138 2.53 -4.91 5.56
N TYR A 139 2.03 -6.09 5.22
CA TYR A 139 1.77 -7.16 6.19
C TYR A 139 3.02 -7.74 6.83
N SER A 140 4.19 -7.51 6.25
CA SER A 140 5.43 -8.07 6.77
C SER A 140 6.69 -7.25 6.46
N MET A 141 7.71 -7.46 7.29
CA MET A 141 9.05 -6.92 7.14
C MET A 141 10.13 -7.90 7.60
N ARG A 142 11.35 -7.71 7.10
CA ARG A 142 12.52 -8.47 7.55
C ARG A 142 12.88 -8.09 8.99
N ILE A 143 13.35 -9.05 9.81
CA ILE A 143 13.75 -8.80 11.20
C ILE A 143 14.76 -7.67 11.34
N ASN A 144 15.77 -7.62 10.46
CA ASN A 144 16.79 -6.57 10.50
C ASN A 144 16.20 -5.16 10.35
N LYS A 145 15.06 -5.01 9.68
CA LYS A 145 14.34 -3.74 9.53
C LYS A 145 13.41 -3.45 10.71
N ALA A 146 13.04 -4.47 11.48
CA ALA A 146 12.25 -4.35 12.70
C ALA A 146 13.11 -4.10 13.94
N GLN A 147 14.43 -4.29 13.85
CA GLN A 147 15.33 -4.14 14.99
C GLN A 147 15.27 -2.71 15.54
N GLY A 148 15.12 -2.59 16.86
CA GLY A 148 14.97 -1.31 17.53
C GLY A 148 13.57 -0.69 17.46
N GLN A 149 12.58 -1.41 16.92
CA GLN A 149 11.18 -0.98 16.92
C GLN A 149 10.36 -1.75 17.94
N THR A 150 9.35 -1.09 18.49
CA THR A 150 8.39 -1.68 19.41
C THR A 150 7.09 -1.95 18.68
N PHE A 151 6.59 -3.19 18.76
CA PHE A 151 5.33 -3.60 18.16
C PHE A 151 4.47 -4.32 19.19
N GLY A 152 3.14 -4.17 19.10
CA GLY A 152 2.21 -4.74 20.07
C GLY A 152 2.06 -6.27 19.95
N LYS A 153 1.66 -6.75 18.77
CA LYS A 153 1.52 -8.19 18.48
C LYS A 153 2.12 -8.49 17.11
N MET A 154 2.98 -9.50 17.06
CA MET A 154 3.68 -9.92 15.84
C MET A 154 3.79 -11.42 15.77
N PHE A 155 3.87 -11.94 14.55
CA PHE A 155 4.24 -13.30 14.25
C PHE A 155 5.59 -13.34 13.57
N ILE A 156 6.43 -14.27 13.99
CA ILE A 156 7.70 -14.54 13.32
C ILE A 156 7.51 -15.78 12.47
N TYR A 157 7.63 -15.63 11.16
CA TYR A 157 7.55 -16.74 10.21
C TYR A 157 8.94 -17.12 9.71
N TRP A 158 9.13 -18.44 9.58
CA TRP A 158 10.26 -19.02 8.86
C TRP A 158 9.87 -19.21 7.40
N VAL A 159 10.62 -18.60 6.49
CA VAL A 159 10.42 -18.76 5.05
C VAL A 159 11.66 -19.39 4.44
N PHE A 160 11.50 -20.60 3.89
CA PHE A 160 12.48 -21.20 3.00
C PHE A 160 12.25 -20.62 1.59
N ASN A 161 13.32 -20.07 1.01
CA ASN A 161 13.41 -19.31 -0.24
C ASN A 161 12.31 -19.58 -1.29
N SER A 162 11.39 -18.62 -1.49
CA SER A 162 10.71 -18.34 -2.79
C SER A 162 9.88 -17.04 -2.81
N PHE A 163 9.46 -16.49 -1.67
CA PHE A 163 8.38 -15.47 -1.67
C PHE A 163 8.79 -13.99 -1.83
N PHE A 164 10.07 -13.66 -1.92
CA PHE A 164 10.53 -12.25 -1.80
C PHE A 164 11.45 -11.75 -2.92
N ASN A 165 11.70 -12.53 -3.98
CA ASN A 165 12.48 -12.05 -5.12
C ASN A 165 11.67 -11.33 -6.20
N ASP A 166 10.36 -11.21 -6.06
CA ASP A 166 9.50 -10.58 -7.06
C ASP A 166 8.91 -9.25 -6.59
N TYR A 167 9.73 -8.28 -6.14
CA TYR A 167 9.37 -6.84 -6.09
C TYR A 167 10.61 -5.94 -6.03
#